data_AF-B5GK63-F1
#
_entry.id   AF-B5GK63-F1
#
_cell.length_a   1.000
_cell.length_b   1.000
_cell.length_c   1.000
_cell.angle_alpha   90.00
_cell.angle_beta   90.00
_cell.angle_gamma   90.00
#
_symmetry.space_group_name_H-M   'P 1'
#
loop_
_entity.id
_entity.type
_entity.pdbx_description
1 polymer ?
#
loop_
_entity_poly.entity_id
_entity_poly.type
_entity_poly.pdbx_seq_one_letter_code
_entity_poly.pdbx_strand_id
1 'polypeptide(L)'
;MHAGLYRETVKPARGGTDEQHRITYTSAGDGEVVVKGAEEVNSWTRASGDVWSVSLSDSYFGGYNPYATGHPQGGCGQTFPGYTAGDVYFEEDAYAEQPSRAKVDSAPRGWFTEVSGGRTTIYANFDGADPNSGLAEINVRRQVFAPDAWGLGFITVRGFTVMHAANTYSDFPDSPSRHQAGAISVNGGRKWIIERNTVLNARTIGIDIGLGSDEWAGNRPGETRTDFHDTSKYGEHIVRNNYLARCGQSGIAGVFSWKSQILYNRIEDTNYRNEFSGAETAPIKVHYMNDGLIKGNFVRNSQGGNSAGIWTDWGNQHVRITGNVVMNSPWGYYAEASSATATSARWTRPASPSRTTSSSTTTRSTSTGTGATPTTSSRAR
;
A
#
# COMPACT_ATOMS: atom_id res chain seq x y z
N MET A 1 11.22 8.27 -21.02
CA MET A 1 10.30 7.47 -21.85
C MET A 1 9.33 8.43 -22.50
N HIS A 2 9.10 8.28 -23.79
CA HIS A 2 8.12 9.10 -24.51
C HIS A 2 6.70 8.64 -24.18
N ALA A 3 5.72 9.49 -24.45
CA ALA A 3 4.31 9.17 -24.27
C ALA A 3 3.92 7.86 -24.98
N GLY A 4 3.11 7.04 -24.33
CA GLY A 4 2.67 5.76 -24.87
C GLY A 4 2.32 4.73 -23.80
N LEU A 5 1.80 3.60 -24.27
CA LEU A 5 1.48 2.42 -23.47
C LEU A 5 2.59 1.37 -23.62
N TYR A 6 3.15 0.95 -22.49
CA TYR A 6 4.23 -0.03 -22.38
C TYR A 6 3.72 -1.23 -21.56
N ARG A 7 3.63 -2.41 -22.16
CA ARG A 7 3.17 -3.64 -21.49
C ARG A 7 4.38 -4.50 -21.09
N GLU A 8 5.05 -4.09 -20.03
CA GLU A 8 6.31 -4.71 -19.61
C GLU A 8 6.53 -4.62 -18.09
N THR A 9 7.56 -5.31 -17.61
CA THR A 9 8.17 -5.02 -16.31
C THR A 9 9.47 -4.27 -16.58
N VAL A 10 9.55 -3.00 -16.19
CA VAL A 10 10.78 -2.21 -16.24
C VAL A 10 11.74 -2.73 -15.18
N LYS A 11 12.91 -3.20 -15.61
CA LYS A 11 13.93 -3.83 -14.76
C LYS A 11 15.23 -3.04 -14.77
N PRO A 12 15.44 -2.10 -13.82
CA PRO A 12 16.72 -1.44 -13.68
C PRO A 12 17.85 -2.48 -13.50
N ALA A 13 18.83 -2.46 -14.39
CA ALA A 13 19.95 -3.41 -14.35
C ALA A 13 21.08 -2.98 -13.39
N ARG A 14 21.13 -1.69 -13.01
CA ARG A 14 22.13 -1.11 -12.11
C ARG A 14 21.59 0.12 -11.40
N GLY A 15 22.24 0.49 -10.29
CA GLY A 15 22.00 1.73 -9.55
C GLY A 15 22.89 2.88 -10.00
N GLY A 16 22.57 4.08 -9.50
CA GLY A 16 23.51 5.20 -9.50
C GLY A 16 24.61 5.03 -8.45
N THR A 17 25.62 5.90 -8.46
CA THR A 17 26.77 5.81 -7.54
C THR A 17 26.63 6.71 -6.31
N ASP A 18 25.94 7.84 -6.46
CA ASP A 18 25.70 8.82 -5.39
C ASP A 18 24.50 9.73 -5.73
N GLU A 19 24.25 10.74 -4.89
CA GLU A 19 23.15 11.70 -5.06
C GLU A 19 23.25 12.55 -6.34
N GLN A 20 24.48 12.86 -6.78
CA GLN A 20 24.74 13.65 -7.97
C GLN A 20 24.68 12.80 -9.25
N HIS A 21 24.90 11.49 -9.13
CA HIS A 21 24.98 10.54 -10.24
C HIS A 21 23.88 9.47 -10.14
N ARG A 22 22.64 9.92 -9.95
CA ARG A 22 21.44 9.06 -9.95
C ARG A 22 21.11 8.56 -11.35
N ILE A 23 20.53 7.36 -11.44
CA ILE A 23 19.85 6.93 -12.67
C ILE A 23 18.38 7.35 -12.58
N THR A 24 17.94 8.21 -13.50
CA THR A 24 16.57 8.74 -13.50
C THR A 24 15.76 8.17 -14.65
N TYR A 25 14.74 7.39 -14.30
CA TYR A 25 13.66 7.01 -15.19
C TYR A 25 12.57 8.08 -15.06
N THR A 26 12.26 8.75 -16.18
CA THR A 26 11.25 9.82 -16.20
C THR A 26 10.48 9.84 -17.51
N SER A 27 9.24 10.33 -17.46
CA SER A 27 8.52 10.79 -18.66
C SER A 27 9.33 11.89 -19.37
N ALA A 28 9.26 11.90 -20.70
CA ALA A 28 9.87 12.92 -21.56
C ALA A 28 9.09 14.25 -21.52
N GLY A 29 7.90 14.28 -20.91
CA GLY A 29 7.06 15.48 -20.80
C GLY A 29 6.24 15.78 -22.07
N ASP A 30 6.15 14.83 -23.00
CA ASP A 30 5.40 14.93 -24.27
C ASP A 30 4.03 14.24 -24.23
N GLY A 31 3.62 13.76 -23.05
CA GLY A 31 2.34 13.11 -22.81
C GLY A 31 2.42 12.10 -21.67
N GLU A 32 1.36 11.31 -21.52
CA GLU A 32 1.28 10.27 -20.50
C GLU A 32 2.12 9.04 -20.89
N VAL A 33 2.87 8.52 -19.92
CA VAL A 33 3.61 7.26 -20.05
C VAL A 33 2.94 6.24 -19.14
N VAL A 34 2.23 5.29 -19.74
CA VAL A 34 1.52 4.23 -19.02
C VAL A 34 2.34 2.95 -19.12
N VAL A 35 2.63 2.32 -17.99
CA VAL A 35 3.28 1.01 -17.92
C VAL A 35 2.32 0.02 -17.26
N LYS A 36 1.97 -1.08 -17.94
CA LYS A 36 0.98 -2.05 -17.49
C LYS A 36 1.56 -3.45 -17.26
N GLY A 37 1.19 -4.05 -16.13
CA GLY A 37 1.41 -5.47 -15.85
C GLY A 37 0.41 -6.41 -16.55
N ALA A 38 -0.66 -5.87 -17.14
CA ALA A 38 -1.69 -6.60 -17.86
C ALA A 38 -1.50 -6.63 -19.38
N GLU A 39 -2.16 -7.59 -20.01
CA GLU A 39 -2.29 -7.72 -21.47
C GLU A 39 -3.74 -7.53 -21.90
N GLU A 40 -3.93 -6.96 -23.09
CA GLU A 40 -5.23 -6.91 -23.75
C GLU A 40 -5.59 -8.30 -24.31
N VAL A 41 -6.85 -8.69 -24.17
CA VAL A 41 -7.38 -9.92 -24.73
C VAL A 41 -8.64 -9.60 -25.53
N ASN A 42 -8.60 -9.90 -26.83
CA ASN A 42 -9.69 -9.69 -27.78
C ASN A 42 -10.16 -11.01 -28.44
N SER A 43 -9.85 -12.13 -27.81
CA SER A 43 -10.18 -13.48 -28.27
C SER A 43 -11.18 -14.20 -27.34
N TRP A 44 -11.98 -13.42 -26.60
CA TRP A 44 -13.02 -13.96 -25.73
C TRP A 44 -14.10 -14.65 -26.54
N THR A 45 -14.51 -15.84 -26.10
CA THR A 45 -15.62 -16.58 -26.68
C THR A 45 -16.80 -16.57 -25.72
N ARG A 46 -18.00 -16.26 -26.22
CA ARG A 46 -19.21 -16.25 -25.40
C ARG A 46 -19.46 -17.66 -24.85
N ALA A 47 -19.51 -17.79 -23.52
CA ALA A 47 -19.72 -19.05 -22.83
C ALA A 47 -21.21 -19.28 -22.54
N SER A 48 -21.88 -18.28 -21.96
CA SER A 48 -23.32 -18.35 -21.61
C SER A 48 -23.85 -16.99 -21.20
N GLY A 49 -25.00 -16.56 -21.72
CA GLY A 49 -25.55 -15.23 -21.40
C GLY A 49 -24.50 -14.15 -21.60
N ASP A 50 -24.26 -13.30 -20.59
CA ASP A 50 -23.24 -12.25 -20.59
C ASP A 50 -21.86 -12.70 -20.11
N VAL A 51 -21.69 -14.01 -19.87
CA VAL A 51 -20.40 -14.62 -19.52
C VAL A 51 -19.63 -14.99 -20.77
N TRP A 52 -18.40 -14.51 -20.82
CA TRP A 52 -17.41 -14.83 -21.83
C TRP A 52 -16.24 -15.57 -21.20
N SER A 53 -15.48 -16.29 -22.03
CA SER A 53 -14.30 -17.02 -21.58
C SER A 53 -13.14 -16.89 -22.55
N VAL A 54 -11.93 -16.91 -22.03
CA VAL A 54 -10.70 -17.08 -22.79
C VAL A 54 -9.89 -18.21 -22.18
N SER A 55 -9.25 -19.02 -23.02
CA SER A 55 -8.38 -20.10 -22.57
C SER A 55 -6.99 -19.92 -23.17
N LEU A 56 -5.98 -19.81 -22.31
CA LEU A 56 -4.58 -19.57 -22.66
C LEU A 56 -3.73 -20.77 -22.21
N SER A 57 -2.64 -21.05 -22.91
CA SER A 57 -1.63 -21.99 -22.40
C SER A 57 -0.93 -21.37 -21.20
N ASP A 58 -0.57 -22.17 -20.18
CA ASP A 58 0.18 -21.67 -19.03
C ASP A 58 1.52 -21.04 -19.41
N SER A 59 2.10 -21.45 -20.55
CA SER A 59 3.31 -20.85 -21.11
C SER A 59 3.15 -19.36 -21.45
N TYR A 60 1.91 -18.88 -21.66
CA TYR A 60 1.61 -17.46 -21.85
C TYR A 60 2.07 -16.60 -20.66
N PHE A 61 2.00 -17.15 -19.44
CA PHE A 61 2.38 -16.45 -18.21
C PHE A 61 3.85 -16.68 -17.81
N GLY A 62 4.59 -17.48 -18.59
CA GLY A 62 5.97 -17.82 -18.29
C GLY A 62 6.13 -18.50 -16.91
N GLY A 63 7.09 -18.03 -16.11
CA GLY A 63 7.39 -18.61 -14.79
C GLY A 63 6.43 -18.19 -13.67
N TYR A 64 5.44 -17.33 -13.96
CA TYR A 64 4.54 -16.79 -12.96
C TYR A 64 3.12 -16.68 -13.52
N ASN A 65 2.25 -17.63 -13.15
CA ASN A 65 0.84 -17.58 -13.53
C ASN A 65 -0.01 -16.97 -12.39
N PRO A 66 -0.51 -15.73 -12.53
CA PRO A 66 -1.26 -15.07 -11.48
C PRO A 66 -2.59 -15.78 -11.15
N TYR A 67 -3.20 -16.47 -12.12
CA TYR A 67 -4.45 -17.22 -11.95
C TYR A 67 -4.26 -18.57 -11.25
N ALA A 68 -3.02 -19.05 -11.16
CA ALA A 68 -2.65 -20.23 -10.36
C ALA A 68 -2.04 -19.84 -9.00
N THR A 69 -1.78 -18.55 -8.78
CA THR A 69 -1.07 -18.06 -7.60
C THR A 69 -2.05 -17.56 -6.56
N GLY A 70 -2.20 -18.28 -5.45
CA GLY A 70 -2.95 -17.83 -4.28
C GLY A 70 -2.20 -16.76 -3.47
N HIS A 71 -2.93 -16.05 -2.62
CA HIS A 71 -2.34 -15.06 -1.71
C HIS A 71 -1.90 -15.71 -0.40
N PRO A 72 -0.62 -15.63 0.00
CA PRO A 72 -0.18 -16.14 1.30
C PRO A 72 -0.90 -15.44 2.46
N GLN A 73 -1.32 -16.22 3.47
CA GLN A 73 -1.84 -15.74 4.74
C GLN A 73 -0.81 -15.98 5.85
N GLY A 74 -0.76 -15.06 6.82
CA GLY A 74 0.25 -15.04 7.87
C GLY A 74 0.22 -16.16 8.90
N GLY A 75 1.40 -16.51 9.43
CA GLY A 75 1.59 -17.32 10.64
C GLY A 75 1.26 -18.82 10.57
N CYS A 76 0.62 -19.33 9.52
CA CYS A 76 0.13 -20.71 9.47
C CYS A 76 0.40 -21.46 8.15
N GLY A 77 1.14 -20.86 7.20
CA GLY A 77 1.42 -21.49 5.90
C GLY A 77 0.20 -21.62 4.97
N GLN A 78 -0.93 -20.99 5.32
CA GLN A 78 -2.16 -21.01 4.54
C GLN A 78 -2.16 -19.92 3.47
N THR A 79 -3.11 -20.00 2.54
CA THR A 79 -3.44 -18.94 1.59
C THR A 79 -4.82 -18.38 1.89
N PHE A 80 -5.06 -17.10 1.60
CA PHE A 80 -6.41 -16.54 1.61
C PHE A 80 -7.33 -17.40 0.74
N PRO A 81 -8.42 -17.94 1.29
CA PRO A 81 -9.30 -18.78 0.51
C PRO A 81 -10.02 -17.95 -0.55
N GLY A 82 -10.08 -18.48 -1.77
CA GLY A 82 -10.98 -17.98 -2.82
C GLY A 82 -10.47 -16.81 -3.66
N TYR A 83 -9.23 -16.34 -3.46
CA TYR A 83 -8.64 -15.28 -4.28
C TYR A 83 -7.28 -15.66 -4.86
N THR A 84 -7.08 -15.32 -6.12
CA THR A 84 -5.81 -15.48 -6.86
C THR A 84 -5.21 -14.11 -7.17
N ALA A 85 -3.93 -14.09 -7.53
CA ALA A 85 -3.23 -12.85 -7.90
C ALA A 85 -3.67 -12.29 -9.27
N GLY A 86 -4.49 -13.05 -10.01
CA GLY A 86 -5.14 -12.62 -11.24
C GLY A 86 -6.13 -11.49 -11.01
N ASP A 87 -6.48 -10.80 -12.09
CA ASP A 87 -7.59 -9.85 -12.14
C ASP A 87 -8.02 -9.66 -13.60
N VAL A 88 -9.29 -9.32 -13.80
CA VAL A 88 -9.87 -9.01 -15.11
C VAL A 88 -10.32 -7.56 -15.09
N TYR A 89 -10.02 -6.83 -16.14
CA TYR A 89 -10.40 -5.43 -16.30
C TYR A 89 -11.22 -5.25 -17.57
N PHE A 90 -12.21 -4.37 -17.52
CA PHE A 90 -12.91 -3.87 -18.70
C PHE A 90 -12.99 -2.35 -18.62
N GLU A 91 -12.45 -1.65 -19.62
CA GLU A 91 -12.37 -0.18 -19.62
C GLU A 91 -11.71 0.37 -18.33
N GLU A 92 -10.59 -0.24 -17.92
CA GLU A 92 -9.81 0.07 -16.70
C GLU A 92 -10.49 -0.28 -15.36
N ASP A 93 -11.76 -0.70 -15.37
CA ASP A 93 -12.47 -1.12 -14.17
C ASP A 93 -12.22 -2.60 -13.88
N ALA A 94 -11.73 -2.85 -12.67
CA ALA A 94 -11.35 -4.17 -12.21
C ALA A 94 -12.56 -4.94 -11.69
N TYR A 95 -12.73 -6.17 -12.16
CA TYR A 95 -13.88 -7.03 -11.85
C TYR A 95 -13.67 -7.76 -10.52
N ALA A 96 -14.75 -8.31 -9.95
CA ALA A 96 -14.69 -9.03 -8.67
C ALA A 96 -14.49 -10.54 -8.88
N GLU A 97 -13.44 -11.11 -8.30
CA GLU A 97 -13.21 -12.55 -8.34
C GLU A 97 -14.32 -13.30 -7.59
N GLN A 98 -14.83 -14.36 -8.19
CA GLN A 98 -15.94 -15.17 -7.68
C GLN A 98 -15.42 -16.52 -7.18
N PRO A 99 -16.07 -17.14 -6.17
CA PRO A 99 -15.58 -18.39 -5.59
C PRO A 99 -15.79 -19.63 -6.47
N SER A 100 -16.56 -19.52 -7.56
CA SER A 100 -16.79 -20.62 -8.50
C SER A 100 -17.31 -20.15 -9.85
N ARG A 101 -17.15 -20.99 -10.88
CA ARG A 101 -17.69 -20.78 -12.24
C ARG A 101 -19.18 -20.46 -12.25
N ALA A 102 -19.98 -21.18 -11.45
CA ALA A 102 -21.43 -20.99 -11.41
C ALA A 102 -21.84 -19.62 -10.84
N LYS A 103 -21.00 -19.01 -9.99
CA LYS A 103 -21.31 -17.68 -9.41
C LYS A 103 -21.13 -16.54 -10.41
N VAL A 104 -20.25 -16.72 -11.41
CA VAL A 104 -20.01 -15.72 -12.47
C VAL A 104 -21.29 -15.42 -13.26
N ASP A 105 -22.13 -16.43 -13.52
CA ASP A 105 -23.37 -16.25 -14.29
C ASP A 105 -24.33 -15.24 -13.65
N SER A 106 -24.29 -15.11 -12.31
CA SER A 106 -25.14 -14.22 -11.53
C SER A 106 -24.42 -12.98 -10.98
N ALA A 107 -23.15 -12.78 -11.33
CA ALA A 107 -22.32 -11.71 -10.80
C ALA A 107 -21.89 -10.77 -11.95
N PRO A 108 -22.69 -9.74 -12.28
CA PRO A 108 -22.26 -8.69 -13.20
C PRO A 108 -20.91 -8.12 -12.80
N ARG A 109 -19.98 -8.01 -13.76
CA ARG A 109 -18.58 -7.61 -13.52
C ARG A 109 -17.86 -8.52 -12.52
N GLY A 110 -18.20 -9.81 -12.53
CA GLY A 110 -17.53 -10.86 -11.78
C GLY A 110 -16.70 -11.76 -12.70
N TRP A 111 -15.65 -12.37 -12.17
CA TRP A 111 -14.81 -13.30 -12.93
C TRP A 111 -14.37 -14.53 -12.10
N PHE A 112 -13.95 -15.60 -12.76
CA PHE A 112 -13.42 -16.82 -12.14
C PHE A 112 -12.38 -17.45 -13.07
N THR A 113 -11.46 -18.25 -12.53
CA THR A 113 -10.45 -18.96 -13.31
C THR A 113 -10.39 -20.46 -12.98
N GLU A 114 -10.09 -21.26 -14.00
CA GLU A 114 -9.80 -22.68 -13.92
C GLU A 114 -8.42 -22.96 -14.51
N VAL A 115 -7.51 -23.49 -13.71
CA VAL A 115 -6.17 -23.89 -14.15
C VAL A 115 -6.07 -25.41 -14.15
N SER A 116 -5.98 -26.02 -15.33
CA SER A 116 -5.87 -27.46 -15.48
C SER A 116 -5.28 -27.84 -16.84
N GLY A 117 -4.61 -29.00 -16.92
CA GLY A 117 -4.12 -29.54 -18.20
C GLY A 117 -3.14 -28.64 -18.95
N GLY A 118 -2.34 -27.83 -18.24
CA GLY A 118 -1.38 -26.88 -18.84
C GLY A 118 -2.04 -25.64 -19.46
N ARG A 119 -3.29 -25.35 -19.06
CA ARG A 119 -4.08 -24.22 -19.53
C ARG A 119 -4.73 -23.48 -18.38
N THR A 120 -4.93 -22.20 -18.60
CA THR A 120 -5.66 -21.29 -17.74
C THR A 120 -6.87 -20.78 -18.50
N THR A 121 -8.07 -21.05 -17.99
CA THR A 121 -9.33 -20.58 -18.57
C THR A 121 -9.96 -19.57 -17.63
N ILE A 122 -10.16 -18.36 -18.13
CA ILE A 122 -10.75 -17.25 -17.38
C ILE A 122 -12.16 -17.04 -17.89
N TYR A 123 -13.13 -16.95 -17.00
CA TYR A 123 -14.52 -16.62 -17.28
C TYR A 123 -14.85 -15.27 -16.65
N ALA A 124 -15.52 -14.39 -17.37
CA ALA A 124 -15.94 -13.10 -16.86
C ALA A 124 -17.32 -12.71 -17.39
N ASN A 125 -18.13 -12.13 -16.52
CA ASN A 125 -19.45 -11.59 -16.85
C ASN A 125 -19.32 -10.10 -17.18
N PHE A 126 -19.47 -9.77 -18.46
CA PHE A 126 -19.29 -8.41 -18.97
C PHE A 126 -20.58 -7.57 -18.94
N ASP A 127 -21.63 -8.02 -18.25
CA ASP A 127 -22.87 -7.27 -17.99
C ASP A 127 -23.49 -6.66 -19.26
N GLY A 128 -23.57 -7.48 -20.31
CA GLY A 128 -24.12 -7.12 -21.63
C GLY A 128 -23.10 -6.53 -22.61
N ALA A 129 -21.89 -6.16 -22.17
CA ALA A 129 -20.84 -5.68 -23.07
C ALA A 129 -20.20 -6.83 -23.87
N ASP A 130 -19.69 -6.50 -25.06
CA ASP A 130 -18.82 -7.37 -25.84
C ASP A 130 -17.35 -7.05 -25.51
N PRO A 131 -16.64 -7.94 -24.81
CA PRO A 131 -15.25 -7.68 -24.41
C PRO A 131 -14.27 -7.60 -25.58
N ASN A 132 -14.62 -8.11 -26.77
CA ASN A 132 -13.76 -8.02 -27.96
C ASN A 132 -13.95 -6.70 -28.72
N SER A 133 -15.00 -5.93 -28.39
CA SER A 133 -15.29 -4.63 -28.98
C SER A 133 -14.83 -3.46 -28.08
N GLY A 134 -14.34 -3.74 -26.87
CA GLY A 134 -13.80 -2.76 -25.92
C GLY A 134 -12.44 -3.19 -25.37
N LEU A 135 -11.94 -2.47 -24.37
CA LEU A 135 -10.65 -2.78 -23.74
C LEU A 135 -10.83 -3.80 -22.61
N ALA A 136 -10.78 -5.08 -22.95
CA ALA A 136 -10.69 -6.16 -21.98
C ALA A 136 -9.23 -6.55 -21.70
N GLU A 137 -8.80 -6.49 -20.45
CA GLU A 137 -7.43 -6.81 -20.05
C GLU A 137 -7.38 -7.84 -18.93
N ILE A 138 -6.28 -8.58 -18.86
CA ILE A 138 -6.03 -9.58 -17.83
C ILE A 138 -4.65 -9.34 -17.20
N ASN A 139 -4.53 -9.51 -15.88
CA ASN A 139 -3.23 -9.50 -15.19
C ASN A 139 -2.29 -10.58 -15.77
N VAL A 140 -1.00 -10.23 -15.93
CA VAL A 140 0.05 -11.17 -16.39
C VAL A 140 1.30 -11.07 -15.50
N ARG A 141 1.83 -9.87 -15.29
CA ARG A 141 3.12 -9.64 -14.62
C ARG A 141 2.92 -9.34 -13.13
N ARG A 142 3.73 -9.98 -12.28
CA ARG A 142 3.72 -9.76 -10.82
C ARG A 142 3.99 -8.30 -10.45
N GLN A 143 4.97 -7.68 -11.11
CA GLN A 143 5.43 -6.31 -10.84
C GLN A 143 5.63 -5.56 -12.15
N VAL A 144 5.62 -4.23 -12.10
CA VAL A 144 5.66 -3.38 -13.29
C VAL A 144 6.95 -2.56 -13.35
N PHE A 145 7.46 -2.12 -12.21
CA PHE A 145 8.76 -1.45 -12.11
C PHE A 145 9.53 -2.03 -10.92
N ALA A 146 10.42 -2.99 -11.18
CA ALA A 146 11.18 -3.65 -10.14
C ALA A 146 12.49 -4.21 -10.70
N PRO A 147 13.64 -4.02 -10.02
CA PRO A 147 14.88 -4.65 -10.45
C PRO A 147 14.91 -6.13 -10.03
N ASP A 148 15.47 -6.98 -10.89
CA ASP A 148 15.79 -8.36 -10.50
C ASP A 148 16.97 -8.39 -9.49
N ALA A 149 17.91 -7.45 -9.63
CA ALA A 149 19.04 -7.31 -8.73
C ALA A 149 18.62 -6.66 -7.40
N TRP A 150 18.98 -7.30 -6.30
CA TRP A 150 18.79 -6.76 -4.95
C TRP A 150 19.73 -5.57 -4.69
N GLY A 151 19.29 -4.61 -3.90
CA GLY A 151 20.18 -3.60 -3.31
C GLY A 151 20.59 -2.46 -4.24
N LEU A 152 19.91 -2.25 -5.37
CA LEU A 152 20.26 -1.15 -6.27
C LEU A 152 20.06 0.22 -5.60
N GLY A 153 21.05 1.09 -5.71
CA GLY A 153 21.05 2.42 -5.09
C GLY A 153 20.71 3.56 -6.06
N PHE A 154 20.30 4.71 -5.52
CA PHE A 154 20.29 6.00 -6.23
C PHE A 154 19.48 6.03 -7.54
N ILE A 155 18.33 5.35 -7.55
CA ILE A 155 17.40 5.37 -8.69
C ILE A 155 16.29 6.40 -8.43
N THR A 156 15.89 7.12 -9.48
CA THR A 156 14.70 7.99 -9.46
C THR A 156 13.67 7.45 -10.45
N VAL A 157 12.41 7.33 -10.01
CA VAL A 157 11.25 6.92 -10.82
C VAL A 157 10.24 8.06 -10.77
N ARG A 158 9.99 8.71 -11.92
CA ARG A 158 9.22 9.95 -11.96
C ARG A 158 8.24 10.05 -13.13
N GLY A 159 6.99 10.43 -12.82
CA GLY A 159 6.04 10.86 -13.84
C GLY A 159 5.45 9.72 -14.68
N PHE A 160 5.35 8.51 -14.12
CA PHE A 160 4.72 7.37 -14.79
C PHE A 160 3.32 7.10 -14.24
N THR A 161 2.46 6.57 -15.11
CA THR A 161 1.24 5.87 -14.71
C THR A 161 1.54 4.37 -14.73
N VAL A 162 1.47 3.71 -13.58
CA VAL A 162 1.82 2.30 -13.38
C VAL A 162 0.55 1.54 -12.98
N MET A 163 0.16 0.51 -13.74
CA MET A 163 -1.12 -0.16 -13.52
C MET A 163 -1.04 -1.69 -13.61
N HIS A 164 -2.02 -2.34 -13.01
CA HIS A 164 -2.35 -3.76 -13.24
C HIS A 164 -1.22 -4.72 -12.85
N ALA A 165 -0.67 -4.53 -11.65
CA ALA A 165 0.33 -5.42 -11.09
C ALA A 165 -0.35 -6.63 -10.44
N ALA A 166 0.04 -7.83 -10.85
CA ALA A 166 -0.48 -9.09 -10.32
C ALA A 166 0.31 -9.55 -9.09
N ASN A 167 0.55 -8.68 -8.11
CA ASN A 167 1.35 -9.05 -6.94
C ASN A 167 0.56 -9.83 -5.90
N THR A 168 1.30 -10.62 -5.11
CA THR A 168 0.74 -11.44 -4.03
C THR A 168 0.61 -10.63 -2.75
N TYR A 169 -0.24 -11.08 -1.85
CA TYR A 169 -0.37 -10.46 -0.53
C TYR A 169 0.94 -10.69 0.22
N SER A 170 1.50 -9.63 0.79
CA SER A 170 2.67 -9.76 1.63
C SER A 170 2.21 -9.72 3.07
N ASP A 171 2.23 -10.87 3.73
CA ASP A 171 2.27 -10.87 5.19
C ASP A 171 3.62 -10.29 5.68
N PHE A 172 3.88 -10.16 6.99
CA PHE A 172 5.25 -9.92 7.47
C PHE A 172 6.18 -10.99 6.89
N PRO A 173 7.02 -10.64 5.91
CA PRO A 173 7.63 -11.62 5.02
C PRO A 173 8.82 -12.27 5.73
N ASP A 174 8.67 -13.55 6.08
CA ASP A 174 9.71 -14.29 6.79
C ASP A 174 10.80 -14.88 5.90
N SER A 175 10.52 -15.06 4.61
CA SER A 175 11.39 -15.77 3.68
C SER A 175 11.48 -15.07 2.31
N PRO A 176 12.55 -15.32 1.52
CA PRO A 176 12.73 -14.75 0.19
C PRO A 176 11.58 -15.06 -0.77
N SER A 177 10.96 -16.23 -0.65
CA SER A 177 9.82 -16.62 -1.51
C SER A 177 8.58 -15.75 -1.28
N ARG A 178 8.46 -15.12 -0.11
CA ARG A 178 7.32 -14.29 0.32
C ARG A 178 7.67 -12.81 0.41
N HIS A 179 8.81 -12.38 -0.13
CA HIS A 179 9.26 -11.00 -0.03
C HIS A 179 8.20 -9.98 -0.52
N GLN A 180 8.20 -8.81 0.10
CA GLN A 180 7.37 -7.69 -0.35
C GLN A 180 7.67 -7.34 -1.81
N ALA A 181 6.62 -7.28 -2.62
CA ALA A 181 6.72 -7.04 -4.06
C ALA A 181 5.56 -6.15 -4.50
N GLY A 182 5.81 -4.85 -4.62
CA GLY A 182 4.87 -3.84 -5.09
C GLY A 182 4.78 -3.76 -6.62
N ALA A 183 3.82 -2.99 -7.13
CA ALA A 183 3.81 -2.61 -8.55
C ALA A 183 5.09 -1.85 -8.92
N ILE A 184 5.53 -0.95 -8.04
CA ILE A 184 6.89 -0.40 -8.00
C ILE A 184 7.59 -0.97 -6.77
N SER A 185 8.78 -1.57 -6.94
CA SER A 185 9.57 -2.12 -5.83
C SER A 185 11.02 -1.70 -5.88
N VAL A 186 11.59 -1.41 -4.71
CA VAL A 186 13.01 -1.13 -4.55
C VAL A 186 13.86 -2.39 -4.43
N ASN A 187 13.26 -3.53 -4.06
CA ASN A 187 13.93 -4.82 -3.86
C ASN A 187 15.20 -4.70 -3.00
N GLY A 188 15.04 -4.14 -1.80
CA GLY A 188 16.11 -3.82 -0.85
C GLY A 188 17.09 -2.73 -1.26
N GLY A 189 16.72 -1.88 -2.22
CA GLY A 189 17.53 -0.76 -2.68
C GLY A 189 17.85 0.31 -1.63
N ARG A 190 18.60 1.32 -2.07
CA ARG A 190 19.10 2.43 -1.23
C ARG A 190 18.85 3.78 -1.89
N LYS A 191 18.32 4.77 -1.17
CA LYS A 191 18.17 6.17 -1.65
C LYS A 191 17.36 6.32 -2.93
N TRP A 192 16.34 5.48 -3.12
CA TRP A 192 15.41 5.69 -4.24
C TRP A 192 14.59 6.96 -4.04
N ILE A 193 14.27 7.64 -5.14
CA ILE A 193 13.26 8.68 -5.18
C ILE A 193 12.12 8.20 -6.07
N ILE A 194 10.94 7.97 -5.49
CA ILE A 194 9.74 7.57 -6.22
C ILE A 194 8.76 8.74 -6.11
N GLU A 195 8.59 9.51 -7.19
CA GLU A 195 7.81 10.73 -7.11
C GLU A 195 6.94 11.06 -8.31
N ARG A 196 5.80 11.72 -8.07
CA ARG A 196 4.88 12.17 -9.12
C ARG A 196 4.43 11.04 -10.05
N ASN A 197 4.30 9.84 -9.52
CA ASN A 197 3.74 8.70 -10.25
C ASN A 197 2.27 8.53 -9.88
N THR A 198 1.50 7.98 -10.81
CA THR A 198 0.17 7.44 -10.58
C THR A 198 0.29 5.92 -10.51
N VAL A 199 -0.18 5.27 -9.45
CA VAL A 199 -0.13 3.80 -9.29
C VAL A 199 -1.54 3.28 -9.03
N LEU A 200 -2.08 2.49 -9.94
CA LEU A 200 -3.49 2.08 -9.91
C LEU A 200 -3.64 0.56 -10.00
N ASN A 201 -4.66 0.01 -9.35
CA ASN A 201 -5.08 -1.37 -9.56
C ASN A 201 -3.92 -2.38 -9.37
N ALA A 202 -3.08 -2.18 -8.36
CA ALA A 202 -2.18 -3.23 -7.90
C ALA A 202 -3.02 -4.25 -7.12
N ARG A 203 -2.88 -5.54 -7.45
CA ARG A 203 -3.62 -6.60 -6.78
C ARG A 203 -3.46 -6.52 -5.26
N THR A 204 -2.26 -6.16 -4.78
CA THR A 204 -1.96 -5.93 -3.37
C THR A 204 -1.24 -4.61 -3.11
N ILE A 205 0.09 -4.55 -3.26
CA ILE A 205 0.92 -3.40 -2.86
C ILE A 205 1.18 -2.47 -4.05
N GLY A 206 0.91 -1.17 -3.90
CA GLY A 206 1.26 -0.17 -4.90
C GLY A 206 2.76 0.06 -5.00
N ILE A 207 3.37 0.59 -3.94
CA ILE A 207 4.81 0.85 -3.84
C ILE A 207 5.38 0.08 -2.65
N ASP A 208 6.41 -0.73 -2.89
CA ASP A 208 7.22 -1.39 -1.88
C ASP A 208 8.59 -0.69 -1.75
N ILE A 209 8.94 -0.33 -0.52
CA ILE A 209 10.21 0.31 -0.15
C ILE A 209 11.04 -0.52 0.85
N GLY A 210 10.72 -1.79 1.02
CA GLY A 210 11.36 -2.67 1.98
C GLY A 210 12.67 -3.29 1.51
N LEU A 211 13.41 -3.83 2.47
CA LEU A 211 14.53 -4.75 2.27
C LEU A 211 14.06 -6.03 1.56
N GLY A 212 12.84 -6.48 1.86
CA GLY A 212 12.14 -7.58 1.20
C GLY A 212 11.62 -8.62 2.19
N SER A 213 12.47 -9.11 3.10
CA SER A 213 12.11 -10.13 4.10
C SER A 213 13.01 -10.15 5.34
N ASP A 214 12.53 -10.80 6.41
CA ASP A 214 13.21 -11.01 7.69
C ASP A 214 14.49 -11.88 7.55
N GLU A 215 14.44 -12.89 6.68
CA GLU A 215 15.62 -13.72 6.34
C GLU A 215 16.71 -12.91 5.62
N TRP A 216 16.33 -12.09 4.63
CA TRP A 216 17.28 -11.22 3.93
C TRP A 216 17.91 -10.17 4.87
N ALA A 217 17.17 -9.75 5.90
CA ALA A 217 17.57 -8.81 6.93
C ALA A 217 18.48 -9.41 8.02
N GLY A 218 18.75 -10.72 7.97
CA GLY A 218 19.64 -11.41 8.91
C GLY A 218 18.99 -11.76 10.25
N ASN A 219 17.68 -11.57 10.39
CA ASN A 219 16.93 -11.93 11.59
C ASN A 219 16.51 -13.40 11.64
N ARG A 220 16.59 -14.09 10.50
CA ARG A 220 16.32 -15.53 10.40
C ARG A 220 17.47 -16.24 9.66
N PRO A 221 17.75 -17.51 10.01
CA PRO A 221 18.68 -18.33 9.25
C PRO A 221 18.23 -18.48 7.79
N GLY A 222 19.16 -18.37 6.83
CA GLY A 222 18.87 -18.56 5.42
C GLY A 222 19.78 -17.73 4.51
N GLU A 223 19.26 -17.26 3.39
CA GLU A 223 19.97 -16.43 2.41
C GLU A 223 20.03 -14.96 2.87
N THR A 224 20.78 -14.68 3.93
CA THR A 224 20.96 -13.31 4.42
C THR A 224 21.64 -12.42 3.37
N ARG A 225 21.01 -11.27 3.06
CA ARG A 225 21.57 -10.23 2.17
C ARG A 225 22.36 -9.20 2.94
N THR A 226 21.87 -8.82 4.13
CA THR A 226 22.52 -7.88 5.02
C THR A 226 22.00 -8.03 6.45
N ASP A 227 22.75 -7.54 7.43
CA ASP A 227 22.24 -7.25 8.77
C ASP A 227 21.37 -5.98 8.70
N PHE A 228 20.18 -5.98 9.32
CA PHE A 228 19.30 -4.81 9.35
C PHE A 228 19.84 -3.63 10.19
N HIS A 229 20.91 -3.81 10.94
CA HIS A 229 21.66 -2.71 11.54
C HIS A 229 22.65 -2.07 10.56
N ASP A 230 22.99 -2.72 9.44
CA ASP A 230 23.83 -2.14 8.37
C ASP A 230 23.01 -1.24 7.43
N THR A 231 22.55 -0.13 8.00
CA THR A 231 21.74 0.91 7.33
C THR A 231 22.49 1.66 6.20
N SER A 232 23.75 1.31 5.94
CA SER A 232 24.47 1.79 4.77
C SER A 232 23.96 1.16 3.47
N LYS A 233 23.37 -0.05 3.54
CA LYS A 233 23.02 -0.86 2.36
C LYS A 233 21.60 -0.71 1.82
N TYR A 234 20.65 -0.25 2.64
CA TYR A 234 19.24 -0.15 2.24
C TYR A 234 18.55 1.07 2.87
N GLY A 235 17.34 1.42 2.41
CA GLY A 235 16.54 2.50 2.99
C GLY A 235 16.90 3.90 2.52
N GLU A 236 16.58 4.91 3.33
CA GLU A 236 16.63 6.36 3.04
C GLU A 236 15.95 6.72 1.72
N HIS A 237 14.83 6.07 1.43
CA HIS A 237 14.02 6.36 0.26
C HIS A 237 13.24 7.68 0.46
N ILE A 238 12.90 8.34 -0.63
CA ILE A 238 11.92 9.43 -0.66
C ILE A 238 10.78 9.00 -1.58
N VAL A 239 9.61 8.74 -1.00
CA VAL A 239 8.38 8.44 -1.73
C VAL A 239 7.45 9.64 -1.59
N ARG A 240 7.30 10.43 -2.65
CA ARG A 240 6.58 11.71 -2.54
C ARG A 240 5.70 12.12 -3.71
N ASN A 241 4.63 12.85 -3.41
CA ASN A 241 3.74 13.42 -4.42
C ASN A 241 3.20 12.38 -5.41
N ASN A 242 3.08 11.11 -5.01
CA ASN A 242 2.46 10.09 -5.84
C ASN A 242 0.96 10.06 -5.59
N TYR A 243 0.19 9.66 -6.60
CA TYR A 243 -1.19 9.27 -6.46
C TYR A 243 -1.27 7.74 -6.53
N LEU A 244 -1.87 7.13 -5.52
CA LEU A 244 -2.09 5.69 -5.45
C LEU A 244 -3.57 5.44 -5.22
N ALA A 245 -4.17 4.55 -5.99
CA ALA A 245 -5.55 4.15 -5.73
C ALA A 245 -5.83 2.69 -6.09
N ARG A 246 -6.89 2.16 -5.48
CA ARG A 246 -7.42 0.82 -5.81
C ARG A 246 -6.38 -0.31 -5.65
N CYS A 247 -5.44 -0.14 -4.72
CA CYS A 247 -4.46 -1.17 -4.36
C CYS A 247 -5.09 -2.11 -3.32
N GLY A 248 -5.01 -3.44 -3.50
CA GLY A 248 -5.75 -4.38 -2.65
C GLY A 248 -5.26 -4.50 -1.20
N GLN A 249 -3.99 -4.20 -0.91
CA GLN A 249 -3.41 -4.33 0.45
C GLN A 249 -2.92 -3.00 1.01
N SER A 250 -1.99 -2.36 0.29
CA SER A 250 -1.34 -1.12 0.72
C SER A 250 -1.09 -0.22 -0.48
N GLY A 251 -1.22 1.09 -0.26
CA GLY A 251 -0.61 2.05 -1.18
C GLY A 251 0.91 1.95 -1.10
N ILE A 252 1.46 2.16 0.09
CA ILE A 252 2.91 2.10 0.34
C ILE A 252 3.19 1.10 1.48
N ALA A 253 4.03 0.11 1.21
CA ALA A 253 4.48 -0.87 2.20
C ALA A 253 6.01 -0.86 2.32
N GLY A 254 6.55 -1.21 3.50
CA GLY A 254 8.00 -1.39 3.62
C GLY A 254 8.46 -2.05 4.92
N VAL A 255 9.04 -3.23 4.80
CA VAL A 255 9.69 -3.99 5.87
C VAL A 255 11.19 -3.72 5.82
N PHE A 256 11.75 -3.19 6.90
CA PHE A 256 13.11 -2.63 6.99
C PHE A 256 13.33 -1.51 5.96
N SER A 257 12.77 -0.33 6.22
CA SER A 257 12.87 0.85 5.34
C SER A 257 13.50 2.06 6.05
N TRP A 258 14.58 1.81 6.80
CA TRP A 258 15.27 2.76 7.70
C TRP A 258 15.44 4.17 7.10
N LYS A 259 15.18 5.23 7.87
CA LYS A 259 15.29 6.66 7.50
C LYS A 259 14.52 7.09 6.24
N SER A 260 13.62 6.26 5.72
CA SER A 260 12.84 6.62 4.54
C SER A 260 11.83 7.72 4.87
N GLN A 261 11.35 8.39 3.83
CA GLN A 261 10.40 9.48 3.92
C GLN A 261 9.21 9.22 3.00
N ILE A 262 8.01 9.22 3.57
CA ILE A 262 6.74 9.06 2.86
C ILE A 262 6.01 10.41 2.95
N LEU A 263 6.05 11.19 1.87
CA LEU A 263 5.74 12.62 1.89
C LEU A 263 4.65 13.01 0.89
N TYR A 264 3.55 13.61 1.35
CA TYR A 264 2.57 14.26 0.48
C TYR A 264 2.00 13.36 -0.62
N ASN A 265 1.89 12.05 -0.36
CA ASN A 265 1.22 11.12 -1.27
C ASN A 265 -0.29 11.20 -1.05
N ARG A 266 -1.05 11.01 -2.13
CA ARG A 266 -2.50 10.81 -2.09
C ARG A 266 -2.77 9.33 -2.28
N ILE A 267 -3.36 8.68 -1.28
CA ILE A 267 -3.63 7.24 -1.28
C ILE A 267 -5.11 7.02 -1.03
N GLU A 268 -5.79 6.43 -2.00
CA GLU A 268 -7.24 6.27 -1.97
C GLU A 268 -7.69 4.84 -2.24
N ASP A 269 -8.86 4.47 -1.75
CA ASP A 269 -9.57 3.25 -2.12
C ASP A 269 -8.71 1.98 -1.96
N THR A 270 -7.90 1.93 -0.89
CA THR A 270 -7.10 0.75 -0.58
C THR A 270 -8.00 -0.37 -0.08
N ASN A 271 -7.85 -1.57 -0.65
CA ASN A 271 -8.68 -2.73 -0.42
C ASN A 271 -10.19 -2.48 -0.64
N TYR A 272 -10.56 -1.59 -1.57
CA TYR A 272 -11.95 -1.16 -1.76
C TYR A 272 -12.97 -2.27 -2.11
N ARG A 273 -12.50 -3.40 -2.65
CA ARG A 273 -13.32 -4.60 -2.89
C ARG A 273 -13.46 -5.51 -1.67
N ASN A 274 -12.76 -5.19 -0.57
CA ASN A 274 -12.74 -5.92 0.69
C ASN A 274 -12.41 -7.42 0.52
N GLU A 275 -11.51 -7.72 -0.42
CA GLU A 275 -11.08 -9.09 -0.77
C GLU A 275 -10.07 -9.61 0.25
N PHE A 276 -9.25 -8.72 0.80
CA PHE A 276 -8.22 -9.06 1.76
C PHE A 276 -8.58 -8.58 3.17
N SER A 277 -8.10 -9.32 4.16
CA SER A 277 -8.20 -8.92 5.57
C SER A 277 -7.00 -9.45 6.32
N GLY A 278 -6.73 -8.92 7.50
CA GLY A 278 -5.63 -9.40 8.32
C GLY A 278 -4.58 -8.35 8.57
N ALA A 279 -3.56 -8.77 9.30
CA ALA A 279 -2.71 -7.83 10.02
C ALA A 279 -1.74 -7.05 9.14
N GLU A 280 -1.86 -7.04 7.81
CA GLU A 280 -0.90 -6.36 6.91
C GLU A 280 -1.58 -5.41 5.91
N THR A 281 -2.87 -5.15 6.09
CA THR A 281 -3.66 -4.28 5.22
C THR A 281 -3.72 -2.86 5.80
N ALA A 282 -3.10 -1.90 5.13
CA ALA A 282 -3.18 -0.47 5.45
C ALA A 282 -2.65 0.37 4.27
N PRO A 283 -3.23 1.55 3.97
CA PRO A 283 -2.74 2.46 2.93
C PRO A 283 -1.25 2.78 3.06
N ILE A 284 -0.76 3.00 4.29
CA ILE A 284 0.67 3.05 4.60
C ILE A 284 0.95 2.02 5.69
N LYS A 285 1.79 1.01 5.40
CA LYS A 285 2.26 0.04 6.39
C LYS A 285 3.78 -0.09 6.40
N VAL A 286 4.42 0.06 7.55
CA VAL A 286 5.88 -0.03 7.66
C VAL A 286 6.35 -0.80 8.88
N HIS A 287 7.47 -1.51 8.70
CA HIS A 287 8.22 -2.21 9.74
C HIS A 287 9.67 -1.81 9.77
N TYR A 288 10.21 -1.62 10.99
CA TYR A 288 11.58 -1.18 11.19
C TYR A 288 11.96 0.07 10.35
N MET A 289 11.03 1.01 10.17
CA MET A 289 11.27 2.28 9.46
C MET A 289 11.95 3.32 10.38
N ASN A 290 12.98 2.89 11.11
CA ASN A 290 13.56 3.68 12.19
C ASN A 290 14.12 5.02 11.69
N ASP A 291 13.94 6.07 12.50
CA ASP A 291 14.24 7.47 12.16
C ASP A 291 13.53 7.95 10.87
N GLY A 292 12.43 7.33 10.49
CA GLY A 292 11.63 7.67 9.31
C GLY A 292 10.72 8.87 9.49
N LEU A 293 10.18 9.38 8.37
CA LEU A 293 9.23 10.49 8.33
C LEU A 293 8.00 10.15 7.49
N ILE A 294 6.81 10.19 8.08
CA ILE A 294 5.53 10.08 7.38
C ILE A 294 4.81 11.42 7.51
N LYS A 295 4.82 12.22 6.44
CA LYS A 295 4.37 13.61 6.51
C LYS A 295 3.44 14.03 5.37
N GLY A 296 2.35 14.72 5.73
CA GLY A 296 1.53 15.43 4.75
C GLY A 296 0.74 14.55 3.79
N ASN A 297 0.67 13.23 4.03
CA ASN A 297 -0.07 12.31 3.16
C ASN A 297 -1.57 12.49 3.36
N PHE A 298 -2.32 12.34 2.27
CA PHE A 298 -3.77 12.28 2.28
C PHE A 298 -4.20 10.84 2.02
N VAL A 299 -4.79 10.22 3.02
CA VAL A 299 -5.30 8.85 2.99
C VAL A 299 -6.82 8.89 3.09
N ARG A 300 -7.51 8.26 2.14
CA ARG A 300 -8.96 8.22 2.14
C ARG A 300 -9.51 6.86 1.69
N ASN A 301 -10.62 6.44 2.31
CA ASN A 301 -11.39 5.25 1.91
C ASN A 301 -10.52 3.98 1.92
N SER A 302 -10.13 3.50 3.10
CA SER A 302 -9.52 2.18 3.22
C SER A 302 -10.51 1.18 3.81
N GLN A 303 -10.48 -0.06 3.34
CA GLN A 303 -11.32 -1.14 3.85
C GLN A 303 -10.45 -2.35 4.29
N GLY A 304 -11.10 -3.39 4.81
CA GLY A 304 -10.44 -4.58 5.35
C GLY A 304 -10.56 -4.67 6.87
N GLY A 305 -10.89 -5.85 7.37
CA GLY A 305 -10.87 -6.15 8.81
C GLY A 305 -9.44 -6.06 9.36
N ASN A 306 -9.29 -5.41 10.53
CA ASN A 306 -8.00 -5.15 11.18
C ASN A 306 -7.05 -4.27 10.33
N SER A 307 -7.55 -3.18 9.75
CA SER A 307 -6.74 -2.22 8.97
C SER A 307 -6.69 -0.83 9.62
N ALA A 308 -5.59 -0.11 9.40
CA ALA A 308 -5.42 1.28 9.81
C ALA A 308 -5.07 2.15 8.58
N GLY A 309 -5.31 3.46 8.63
CA GLY A 309 -4.90 4.39 7.58
C GLY A 309 -3.37 4.52 7.49
N ILE A 310 -2.72 4.64 8.65
CA ILE A 310 -1.27 4.54 8.80
C ILE A 310 -0.98 3.48 9.87
N TRP A 311 -0.15 2.50 9.55
CA TRP A 311 0.25 1.43 10.46
C TRP A 311 1.77 1.33 10.55
N THR A 312 2.31 1.61 11.74
CA THR A 312 3.71 1.30 12.07
C THR A 312 3.71 0.02 12.90
N ASP A 313 4.06 -1.09 12.26
CA ASP A 313 4.09 -2.43 12.84
C ASP A 313 5.49 -3.02 12.71
N TRP A 314 5.81 -4.04 13.46
CA TRP A 314 6.83 -4.04 14.49
C TRP A 314 8.17 -3.31 14.28
N GLY A 315 8.76 -2.91 15.42
CA GLY A 315 10.16 -2.52 15.51
C GLY A 315 10.48 -1.08 15.11
N ASN A 316 9.46 -0.26 14.85
CA ASN A 316 9.63 1.16 14.50
C ASN A 316 10.09 1.99 15.71
N GLN A 317 11.11 2.82 15.50
CA GLN A 317 11.72 3.70 16.52
C GLN A 317 11.95 5.09 15.93
N HIS A 318 11.64 6.14 16.71
CA HIS A 318 11.80 7.55 16.30
C HIS A 318 11.11 7.95 14.98
N VAL A 319 10.06 7.24 14.56
CA VAL A 319 9.30 7.61 13.37
C VAL A 319 8.51 8.87 13.67
N ARG A 320 8.73 9.93 12.87
CA ARG A 320 7.93 11.15 12.96
C ARG A 320 6.74 11.06 12.03
N ILE A 321 5.53 11.12 12.59
CA ILE A 321 4.28 11.15 11.83
C ILE A 321 3.65 12.53 12.05
N THR A 322 3.47 13.31 10.98
CA THR A 322 3.04 14.72 11.13
C THR A 322 2.27 15.27 9.93
N GLY A 323 1.15 15.96 10.20
CA GLY A 323 0.38 16.66 9.17
C GLY A 323 -0.30 15.76 8.14
N ASN A 324 -0.48 14.46 8.42
CA ASN A 324 -1.24 13.56 7.56
C ASN A 324 -2.75 13.74 7.82
N VAL A 325 -3.55 13.54 6.77
CA VAL A 325 -5.01 13.50 6.84
C VAL A 325 -5.44 12.07 6.54
N VAL A 326 -6.22 11.47 7.44
CA VAL A 326 -6.77 10.13 7.27
C VAL A 326 -8.29 10.20 7.39
N MET A 327 -9.00 9.74 6.37
CA MET A 327 -10.45 9.79 6.29
C MET A 327 -11.01 8.42 5.88
N ASN A 328 -12.12 7.99 6.50
CA ASN A 328 -12.80 6.75 6.14
C ASN A 328 -11.87 5.53 6.13
N SER A 329 -11.13 5.36 7.22
CA SER A 329 -10.32 4.18 7.51
C SER A 329 -10.82 3.54 8.80
N PRO A 330 -10.78 2.20 8.97
CA PRO A 330 -11.28 1.57 10.21
C PRO A 330 -10.59 2.11 11.45
N TRP A 331 -9.26 2.28 11.40
CA TRP A 331 -8.48 3.07 12.35
C TRP A 331 -7.70 4.19 11.65
N GLY A 332 -7.55 5.35 12.31
CA GLY A 332 -6.79 6.47 11.73
C GLY A 332 -5.28 6.21 11.69
N TYR A 333 -4.71 5.89 12.85
CA TYR A 333 -3.31 5.51 13.03
C TYR A 333 -3.23 4.37 14.04
N TYR A 334 -2.40 3.37 13.76
CA TYR A 334 -2.14 2.26 14.66
C TYR A 334 -0.63 2.04 14.81
N ALA A 335 -0.16 2.06 16.05
CA ALA A 335 1.22 1.82 16.43
C ALA A 335 1.30 0.48 17.16
N GLU A 336 1.99 -0.49 16.58
CA GLU A 336 2.12 -1.83 17.14
C GLU A 336 3.56 -2.11 17.54
N ALA A 337 3.72 -2.55 18.79
CA ALA A 337 4.99 -2.98 19.40
C ALA A 337 6.21 -2.11 19.03
N SER A 338 6.00 -0.80 18.99
CA SER A 338 7.00 0.21 18.62
C SER A 338 7.51 0.92 19.88
N SER A 339 8.82 1.18 19.96
CA SER A 339 9.39 1.91 21.10
C SER A 339 9.46 3.41 20.82
N ALA A 340 8.76 4.19 21.64
CA ALA A 340 8.89 5.63 21.64
C ALA A 340 10.01 6.03 22.61
N THR A 341 11.15 6.48 22.09
CA THR A 341 12.05 7.31 22.90
C THR A 341 11.39 8.68 22.98
N ALA A 342 10.62 8.90 24.03
CA ALA A 342 10.07 10.21 24.34
C ALA A 342 11.23 11.13 24.73
N THR A 343 11.81 11.84 23.76
CA THR A 343 12.42 13.12 24.09
C THR A 343 11.26 14.02 24.50
N SER A 344 11.15 14.26 25.81
CA SER A 344 10.18 15.19 26.37
C SER A 344 10.47 16.60 25.85
N ALA A 345 9.89 16.94 24.69
CA ALA A 345 9.66 18.33 24.38
C ALA A 345 8.66 18.83 25.42
N ARG A 346 9.16 19.50 26.47
CA ARG A 346 8.33 20.28 27.38
C ARG A 346 7.49 21.22 26.53
N TRP A 347 6.22 20.88 26.36
CA TRP A 347 5.23 21.87 25.97
C TRP A 347 5.09 22.84 27.14
N THR A 348 5.84 23.94 27.09
CA THR A 348 5.49 25.11 27.90
C THR A 348 4.13 25.59 27.41
N ARG A 349 3.09 25.37 28.23
CA ARG A 349 1.81 26.07 28.06
C ARG A 349 2.14 27.57 27.96
N PRO A 350 1.65 28.30 26.96
CA PRO A 350 1.62 29.75 27.04
C PRO A 350 0.90 30.11 28.35
N ALA A 351 1.53 30.93 29.19
CA ALA A 351 0.88 31.46 30.36
C ALA A 351 -0.39 32.18 29.88
N SER A 352 -1.55 31.80 30.43
CA SER A 352 -2.78 32.56 30.26
C SER A 352 -2.52 34.01 30.66
N PRO A 353 -3.04 35.03 29.95
CA PRO A 353 -2.93 36.41 30.40
C PRO A 353 -3.56 36.49 31.79
N SER A 354 -2.78 36.91 32.78
CA SER A 354 -3.30 37.18 34.11
C SER A 354 -4.30 38.32 33.98
N ARG A 355 -5.56 38.02 34.32
CA ARG A 355 -6.60 39.02 34.48
C ARG A 355 -6.23 39.83 35.72
N THR A 356 -5.65 41.01 35.53
CA THR A 356 -5.42 42.00 36.59
C THR A 356 -6.77 42.47 37.11
N THR A 357 -7.23 41.87 38.20
CA THR A 357 -8.26 42.48 39.06
C THR A 357 -7.55 43.44 40.00
N SER A 358 -7.60 44.74 39.68
CA SER A 358 -7.25 45.81 40.61
C SER A 358 -8.21 45.77 41.80
N SER A 359 -7.70 45.46 42.99
CA SER A 359 -8.43 45.63 44.25
C SER A 359 -8.42 47.11 44.64
N SER A 360 -9.53 47.82 44.42
CA SER A 360 -9.78 49.10 45.08
C SER A 360 -10.44 48.83 46.43
N THR A 361 -9.72 49.12 47.49
CA THR A 361 -10.20 49.14 48.88
C THR A 361 -11.28 50.21 49.02
N THR A 362 -12.48 49.84 49.46
CA THR A 362 -13.44 50.81 50.00
C THR A 362 -14.10 50.21 51.23
N THR A 363 -13.75 50.80 52.36
CA THR A 363 -14.37 50.62 53.68
C THR A 363 -15.80 51.15 53.67
N ARG A 364 -16.76 50.34 54.14
CA ARG A 364 -17.94 50.88 54.84
C ARG A 364 -18.62 49.86 55.76
N SER A 365 -19.14 50.44 56.82
CA SER A 365 -19.68 49.97 58.09
C SER A 365 -20.95 49.10 58.05
N THR A 366 -20.99 48.15 58.99
CA THR A 366 -22.10 47.67 59.86
C THR A 366 -23.54 47.62 59.34
N SER A 367 -24.18 46.45 59.41
CA SER A 367 -25.35 46.21 60.27
C SER A 367 -25.78 44.73 60.31
N THR A 368 -26.29 44.35 61.48
CA THR A 368 -26.89 43.10 61.98
C THR A 368 -27.89 42.36 61.07
N GLY A 369 -27.95 41.03 61.20
CA GLY A 369 -29.10 40.25 60.70
C GLY A 369 -28.92 38.73 60.80
N THR A 370 -29.64 38.13 61.75
CA THR A 370 -29.86 36.71 62.10
C THR A 370 -30.16 35.74 60.95
N GLY A 371 -29.81 34.45 61.11
CA GLY A 371 -30.65 33.34 60.60
C GLY A 371 -29.95 32.07 60.06
N ALA A 372 -29.99 31.00 60.87
CA ALA A 372 -30.19 29.58 60.54
C ALA A 372 -29.29 28.81 59.52
N THR A 373 -28.64 27.76 60.03
CA THR A 373 -28.28 26.46 59.39
C THR A 373 -29.53 25.55 59.20
N PRO A 374 -29.48 24.32 58.60
CA PRO A 374 -28.45 23.62 57.79
C PRO A 374 -29.02 22.84 56.55
N THR A 375 -28.22 21.91 55.98
CA THR A 375 -28.55 20.73 55.13
C THR A 375 -28.75 20.99 53.61
N THR A 376 -28.32 20.19 52.62
CA THR A 376 -27.74 18.82 52.48
C THR A 376 -27.25 18.61 51.02
N SER A 377 -26.52 17.49 50.80
CA SER A 377 -26.23 16.68 49.58
C SER A 377 -26.91 17.03 48.23
N SER A 378 -26.35 16.78 47.03
CA SER A 378 -25.81 15.54 46.43
C SER A 378 -25.11 15.86 45.08
N ARG A 379 -23.93 15.31 44.74
CA ARG A 379 -23.68 14.15 43.84
C ARG A 379 -24.54 13.96 42.57
N ALA A 380 -23.81 13.63 41.49
CA ALA A 380 -24.17 13.01 40.19
C ALA A 380 -24.71 13.97 39.11
N ARG A 381 -24.25 13.94 37.85
CA ARG A 381 -23.53 12.93 37.04
C ARG A 381 -22.38 13.53 36.26
#